data_AF-A0A7W6U0W2-F1
#
_entry.id   AF-A0A7W6U0W2-F1
#
_cell.length_a   1.000
_cell.length_b   1.000
_cell.length_c   1.000
_cell.angle_alpha   90.00
_cell.angle_beta   90.00
_cell.angle_gamma   90.00
#
_symmetry.space_group_name_H-M   'P 1'
#
loop_
_entity.id
_entity.type
_entity.pdbx_description
1 polymer ?
#
loop_
_entity_poly.entity_id
_entity_poly.type
_entity_poly.pdbx_seq_one_letter_code
_entity_poly.pdbx_strand_id
1 'polypeptide(L)'
;MRPFVEYGGATSNVGYRDASTGQVVTLVEIPSEAIERAIFASVSVEIALSGDGEIASTATGTLSGCSIAKNTMSIDQLVEAFLSSDNLHMEEVTKQDLEGLLARLQKSIDAVRRSIALLQLATSQV
;
A
#
# COMPACT_ATOMS: atom_id res chain seq x y z
N MET A 1 25.97 -28.15 13.76
CA MET A 1 24.60 -27.81 13.35
C MET A 1 24.62 -26.51 12.58
N ARG A 2 23.82 -26.40 11.52
CA ARG A 2 23.69 -25.19 10.68
C ARG A 2 22.22 -24.76 10.67
N PRO A 3 21.90 -23.49 10.98
CA PRO A 3 20.54 -22.98 10.86
C PRO A 3 20.13 -22.89 9.39
N PHE A 4 18.84 -23.09 9.11
CA PHE A 4 18.27 -22.91 7.78
C PHE A 4 16.87 -22.29 7.86
N VAL A 5 16.50 -21.62 6.77
CA VAL A 5 15.15 -21.14 6.50
C VAL A 5 14.79 -21.59 5.08
N GLU A 6 13.65 -22.24 4.94
CA GLU A 6 13.07 -22.65 3.66
C GLU A 6 11.67 -22.05 3.54
N TYR A 7 11.42 -21.35 2.43
CA TYR A 7 10.12 -20.73 2.16
C TYR A 7 9.30 -21.67 1.29
N GLY A 8 8.26 -22.29 1.87
CA GLY A 8 7.21 -22.98 1.14
C GLY A 8 6.02 -22.05 0.95
N GLY A 9 5.19 -22.30 -0.07
CA GLY A 9 4.03 -21.44 -0.34
C GLY A 9 3.11 -21.30 0.88
N ALA A 10 2.71 -22.42 1.48
CA ALA A 10 1.79 -22.42 2.63
C ALA A 10 2.47 -22.31 4.00
N THR A 11 3.76 -22.67 4.10
CA THR A 11 4.52 -22.69 5.35
C THR A 11 5.97 -22.24 5.14
N SER A 12 6.50 -21.48 6.10
CA SER A 12 7.92 -21.21 6.22
C SER A 12 8.54 -22.16 7.25
N ASN A 13 9.59 -22.84 6.86
CA ASN A 13 10.28 -23.85 7.63
C ASN A 13 11.56 -23.26 8.21
N VAL A 14 11.71 -23.29 9.53
CA VAL A 14 12.89 -22.80 10.24
C VAL A 14 13.45 -23.90 11.11
N GLY A 15 14.75 -24.15 11.06
CA GLY A 15 15.32 -25.25 11.83
C GLY A 15 16.83 -25.32 11.81
N TYR A 16 17.34 -26.46 12.27
CA TYR A 16 18.75 -26.79 12.23
C TYR A 16 18.97 -28.10 11.49
N ARG A 17 20.00 -28.13 10.65
CA ARG A 17 20.50 -29.33 9.99
C ARG A 17 21.86 -29.72 10.55
N ASP A 18 22.16 -31.01 10.54
CA ASP A 18 23.51 -31.50 10.74
C ASP A 18 24.39 -30.99 9.60
N ALA A 19 25.55 -30.43 9.93
CA ALA A 19 26.40 -29.77 8.94
C ALA A 19 27.17 -30.78 8.05
N SER A 20 27.33 -32.01 8.52
CA SER A 20 28.06 -33.08 7.83
C SER A 20 27.16 -33.95 6.97
N THR A 21 25.93 -34.22 7.41
CA THR A 21 24.97 -35.09 6.69
C THR A 21 23.86 -34.33 5.97
N GLY A 22 23.63 -33.05 6.32
CA GLY A 22 22.51 -32.25 5.80
C GLY A 22 21.14 -32.63 6.38
N GLN A 23 21.09 -33.62 7.27
CA GLN A 23 19.85 -34.11 7.87
C GLN A 23 19.24 -33.06 8.81
N VAL A 24 17.92 -32.89 8.76
CA VAL A 24 17.19 -32.01 9.69
C VAL A 24 17.24 -32.61 11.10
N VAL A 25 17.76 -31.83 12.04
CA VAL A 25 17.84 -32.18 13.47
C VAL A 25 16.61 -31.64 14.20
N THR A 26 16.15 -30.45 13.83
CA THR A 26 14.92 -29.85 14.34
C THR A 26 14.31 -28.93 13.29
N LEU A 27 12.98 -28.86 13.30
CA LEU A 27 12.16 -28.09 12.35
C LEU A 27 10.97 -27.49 13.09
N VAL A 28 10.73 -26.22 12.83
CA VAL A 28 9.50 -25.50 13.17
C VAL A 28 8.86 -25.07 11.86
N GLU A 29 7.60 -25.46 11.69
CA GLU A 29 6.78 -25.04 10.55
C GLU A 29 5.91 -23.86 10.99
N ILE A 30 6.01 -22.75 10.26
CA ILE A 30 5.25 -21.54 10.54
C ILE A 30 4.30 -21.30 9.36
N PRO A 31 2.97 -21.31 9.57
CA PRO A 31 2.03 -20.99 8.50
C PRO A 31 2.28 -19.60 7.92
N SER A 32 2.35 -19.48 6.59
CA SER A 32 2.56 -18.19 5.91
C SER A 32 1.51 -17.16 6.31
N GLU A 33 0.26 -17.59 6.44
CA GLU A 33 -0.86 -16.76 6.90
C GLU A 33 -0.66 -16.19 8.32
N ALA A 34 0.05 -16.90 9.19
CA ALA A 34 0.35 -16.43 10.55
C ALA A 34 1.44 -15.35 10.51
N ILE A 35 2.42 -15.51 9.63
CA ILE A 35 3.47 -14.51 9.37
C ILE A 35 2.85 -13.25 8.76
N GLU A 36 2.05 -13.40 7.71
CA GLU A 36 1.34 -12.30 7.06
C GLU A 36 0.47 -11.52 8.04
N ARG A 37 -0.35 -12.23 8.84
CA ARG A 37 -1.18 -11.58 9.87
C ARG A 37 -0.35 -10.84 10.91
N ALA A 38 0.78 -11.40 11.35
CA ALA A 38 1.67 -10.74 12.29
C ALA A 38 2.34 -9.49 11.68
N ILE A 39 2.71 -9.54 10.39
CA ILE A 39 3.22 -8.39 9.65
C ILE A 39 2.14 -7.32 9.54
N PHE A 40 0.94 -7.65 9.04
CA PHE A 40 -0.15 -6.67 8.91
C PHE A 40 -0.57 -6.07 10.25
N ALA A 41 -0.56 -6.84 11.34
CA ALA A 41 -0.87 -6.32 12.68
C ALA A 41 0.20 -5.35 13.22
N SER A 42 1.41 -5.37 12.65
CA SER A 42 2.56 -4.56 13.12
C SER A 42 2.91 -3.39 12.20
N VAL A 43 2.19 -3.24 11.08
CA VAL A 43 2.36 -2.16 10.09
C VAL A 43 1.23 -1.14 10.21
N SER A 44 1.60 0.14 10.27
CA SER A 44 0.68 1.29 10.17
C SER A 44 0.99 2.08 8.91
N VAL A 45 -0.05 2.45 8.15
CA VAL A 45 0.07 3.29 6.95
C VAL A 45 -0.60 4.63 7.21
N GLU A 46 0.16 5.70 7.06
CA GLU A 46 -0.35 7.08 7.11
C GLU A 46 -0.36 7.65 5.68
N ILE A 47 -1.42 8.39 5.34
CA ILE A 47 -1.57 9.06 4.05
C ILE A 47 -1.89 10.52 4.32
N ALA A 48 -1.08 11.42 3.76
CA ALA A 48 -1.27 12.86 3.84
C ALA A 48 -1.50 13.44 2.44
N LEU A 49 -2.48 14.35 2.33
CA LEU A 49 -2.76 15.13 1.12
C LEU A 49 -2.36 16.58 1.37
N SER A 50 -1.50 17.13 0.52
CA SER A 50 -1.09 18.54 0.56
C SER A 50 -2.04 19.44 -0.24
N GLY A 51 -1.94 20.75 0.00
CA GLY A 51 -2.82 21.75 -0.63
C GLY A 51 -2.63 21.92 -2.14
N ASP A 52 -1.52 21.43 -2.69
CA ASP A 52 -1.23 21.38 -4.13
C ASP A 52 -1.60 20.04 -4.79
N GLY A 53 -2.15 19.08 -4.02
CA GLY A 53 -2.64 17.81 -4.56
C GLY A 53 -1.61 16.68 -4.57
N GLU A 54 -0.50 16.81 -3.85
CA GLU A 54 0.45 15.70 -3.64
C GLU A 54 -0.03 14.79 -2.50
N ILE A 55 0.10 13.49 -2.74
CA ILE A 55 -0.23 12.43 -1.79
C ILE A 55 1.08 11.82 -1.30
N ALA A 56 1.35 11.95 -0.01
CA ALA A 56 2.45 11.28 0.66
C ALA A 56 1.90 10.07 1.43
N SER A 57 2.47 8.89 1.21
CA SER A 57 2.18 7.69 2.00
C SER A 57 3.43 7.24 2.75
N THR A 58 3.26 6.92 4.02
CA THR A 58 4.32 6.38 4.88
C THR A 58 3.84 5.10 5.55
N ALA A 59 4.53 3.99 5.28
CA ALA A 59 4.34 2.74 6.01
C ALA A 59 5.39 2.62 7.12
N THR A 60 4.94 2.38 8.35
CA THR A 60 5.80 2.19 9.53
C THR A 60 5.55 0.81 10.12
N GLY A 61 6.62 0.03 10.28
CA GLY A 61 6.56 -1.30 10.90
C GLY A 61 7.21 -1.26 12.28
N THR A 62 6.55 -1.84 13.28
CA THR A 62 7.11 -1.97 14.65
C THR A 62 8.11 -3.13 14.79
N LEU A 63 8.13 -4.06 13.82
CA LEU A 63 9.15 -5.10 13.73
C LEU A 63 10.47 -4.46 13.27
N SER A 64 11.40 -4.34 14.23
CA SER A 64 12.71 -3.70 14.12
C SER A 64 13.41 -4.05 12.81
N GLY A 65 13.44 -3.08 11.87
CA GLY A 65 14.15 -3.19 10.60
C GLY A 65 13.33 -2.90 9.34
N CYS A 66 12.00 -2.84 9.40
CA CYS A 66 11.21 -2.36 8.26
C CYS A 66 11.46 -0.86 8.04
N SER A 67 12.21 -0.54 6.99
CA SER A 67 12.45 0.83 6.53
C SER A 67 11.12 1.56 6.35
N ILE A 68 11.06 2.83 6.78
CA ILE A 68 9.95 3.72 6.45
C ILE A 68 9.91 3.86 4.92
N ALA A 69 8.97 3.16 4.28
CA ALA A 69 8.70 3.37 2.87
C ALA A 69 7.88 4.65 2.76
N LYS A 70 8.52 5.73 2.30
CA LYS A 70 7.86 6.98 1.96
C LYS A 70 7.69 7.04 0.45
N ASN A 71 6.45 7.05 -0.01
CA ASN A 71 6.13 7.32 -1.40
C ASN A 71 5.43 8.67 -1.52
N THR A 72 5.68 9.39 -2.60
CA THR A 72 4.98 10.64 -2.89
C THR A 72 4.58 10.62 -4.36
N MET A 73 3.32 10.95 -4.62
CA MET A 73 2.73 10.96 -5.95
C MET A 73 1.59 11.97 -6.03
N SER A 74 1.36 12.54 -7.20
CA SER A 74 0.23 13.46 -7.38
C SER A 74 -1.09 12.70 -7.49
N ILE A 75 -2.22 13.39 -7.24
CA ILE A 75 -3.57 12.84 -7.50
C ILE A 75 -3.68 12.32 -8.94
N ASP A 76 -3.13 13.06 -9.91
CA ASP A 76 -3.20 12.69 -11.33
C ASP A 76 -2.46 11.38 -11.60
N GLN A 77 -1.25 11.23 -11.04
CA GLN A 77 -0.48 9.98 -11.12
C GLN A 77 -1.20 8.81 -10.44
N LEU A 78 -1.94 9.06 -9.36
CA LEU A 78 -2.72 8.01 -8.67
C LEU A 78 -3.88 7.53 -9.52
N VAL A 79 -4.59 8.46 -10.15
CA VAL A 79 -5.68 8.13 -11.08
C VAL A 79 -5.13 7.39 -12.30
N GLU A 80 -4.03 7.84 -12.89
CA GLU A 80 -3.40 7.16 -14.02
C GLU A 80 -2.92 5.74 -13.67
N ALA A 81 -2.29 5.57 -12.51
CA ALA A 81 -1.85 4.26 -12.04
C ALA A 81 -3.02 3.30 -11.86
N PHE A 82 -4.12 3.77 -11.24
CA PHE A 82 -5.34 2.97 -11.07
C PHE A 82 -5.96 2.56 -12.42
N LEU A 83 -5.99 3.47 -13.39
CA LEU A 83 -6.58 3.25 -14.71
C LEU A 83 -5.67 2.45 -15.66
N SER A 84 -4.48 2.03 -15.23
CA SER A 84 -3.62 1.15 -16.04
C SER A 84 -4.31 -0.18 -16.34
N SER A 85 -4.08 -0.72 -17.54
CA SER A 85 -4.76 -1.94 -18.01
C SER A 85 -4.59 -3.12 -17.05
N ASP A 86 -3.41 -3.23 -16.44
CA ASP A 86 -3.07 -4.32 -15.54
C ASP A 86 -3.89 -4.23 -14.25
N ASN A 87 -4.01 -3.04 -13.68
CA ASN A 87 -4.79 -2.81 -12.46
C ASN A 87 -6.29 -2.96 -12.70
N LEU A 88 -6.82 -2.42 -13.80
CA LEU A 88 -8.23 -2.58 -14.15
C LEU A 88 -8.60 -4.05 -14.38
N HIS A 89 -7.69 -4.82 -14.97
CA HIS A 89 -7.89 -6.26 -15.15
C HIS A 89 -7.85 -7.02 -13.83
N MET A 90 -6.86 -6.71 -12.97
CA MET A 90 -6.72 -7.35 -11.65
C MET A 90 -7.92 -7.09 -10.73
N GLU A 91 -8.52 -5.91 -10.80
CA GLU A 91 -9.69 -5.54 -9.99
C GLU A 91 -11.03 -5.89 -10.65
N GLU A 92 -11.02 -6.52 -11.83
CA GLU A 92 -12.23 -6.86 -12.60
C GLU A 92 -13.17 -5.66 -12.82
N VAL A 93 -12.60 -4.46 -13.00
CA VAL A 93 -13.35 -3.19 -13.04
C VAL A 93 -14.30 -3.15 -14.22
N THR A 94 -15.57 -2.81 -13.97
CA THR A 94 -16.58 -2.68 -15.02
C THR A 94 -16.66 -1.25 -15.56
N LYS A 95 -17.28 -1.08 -16.73
CA LYS A 95 -17.59 0.25 -17.28
C LYS A 95 -18.41 1.11 -16.32
N GLN A 96 -19.35 0.50 -15.59
CA GLN A 96 -20.20 1.21 -14.63
C GLN A 96 -19.39 1.75 -13.45
N ASP A 97 -18.37 1.02 -13.00
CA ASP A 97 -17.47 1.46 -11.94
C ASP A 97 -16.65 2.69 -12.39
N LEU A 98 -16.17 2.68 -13.64
CA LEU A 98 -15.45 3.81 -14.21
C LEU A 98 -16.33 5.05 -14.40
N GLU A 99 -17.59 4.88 -14.82
CA GLU A 99 -18.57 5.99 -14.88
C GLU A 99 -18.83 6.55 -13.47
N GLY A 100 -18.92 5.69 -12.45
CA GLY A 100 -19.03 6.09 -11.06
C GLY A 100 -17.81 6.86 -10.56
N LEU A 101 -16.60 6.40 -10.90
CA LEU A 101 -15.34 7.09 -10.59
C LEU A 101 -15.29 8.47 -11.25
N LEU A 102 -15.65 8.56 -12.54
CA LEU A 102 -15.70 9.82 -13.27
C LEU A 102 -16.63 10.84 -12.60
N ALA A 103 -17.84 10.42 -12.21
CA ALA A 103 -18.79 11.29 -11.52
C ALA A 103 -18.23 11.81 -10.17
N ARG A 104 -17.48 10.98 -9.44
CA ARG A 104 -16.83 11.39 -8.18
C ARG A 104 -15.71 12.40 -8.42
N LEU A 105 -14.87 12.18 -9.43
CA LEU A 105 -13.79 13.11 -9.80
C LEU A 105 -14.34 14.47 -10.22
N GLN A 106 -15.42 14.48 -11.02
CA GLN A 106 -16.11 15.72 -11.41
C GLN A 106 -16.62 16.50 -10.19
N LYS A 107 -17.21 15.82 -9.22
CA LYS A 107 -17.66 16.45 -7.97
C LYS A 107 -16.51 17.08 -7.18
N SER A 108 -15.33 16.44 -7.17
CA SER A 108 -14.12 17.00 -6.56
C SER A 108 -13.64 18.25 -7.28
N ILE A 109 -13.63 18.25 -8.62
CA ILE A 109 -13.29 19.43 -9.44
C ILE A 109 -14.21 20.60 -9.09
N ASP A 110 -15.52 20.37 -9.00
CA ASP A 110 -16.49 21.41 -8.66
C ASP A 110 -16.31 21.94 -7.22
N ALA A 111 -15.89 21.09 -6.28
CA ALA A 111 -15.54 21.53 -4.94
C ALA A 111 -14.32 22.47 -4.94
N VAL A 112 -13.25 22.12 -5.65
CA VAL A 112 -12.04 22.96 -5.77
C VAL A 112 -12.39 24.30 -6.43
N ARG A 113 -13.14 24.29 -7.54
CA ARG A 113 -13.60 25.51 -8.23
C ARG A 113 -14.38 26.44 -7.30
N ARG A 114 -15.30 25.89 -6.50
CA ARG A 114 -16.05 26.70 -5.52
C ARG A 114 -15.14 27.33 -4.48
N SER A 115 -14.18 26.58 -3.94
CA SER A 115 -13.21 27.11 -2.98
C SER A 115 -12.36 28.23 -3.57
N ILE A 116 -11.90 28.09 -4.82
CA ILE A 116 -11.16 29.14 -5.54
C ILE A 116 -12.02 30.42 -5.68
N ALA A 117 -13.27 30.27 -6.11
CA ALA A 117 -14.19 31.40 -6.27
C ALA A 117 -14.44 32.13 -4.94
N LEU A 118 -14.58 31.39 -3.84
CA LEU A 118 -14.74 31.95 -2.49
C LEU A 118 -13.50 32.75 -2.05
N LEU A 119 -12.30 32.23 -2.32
CA LEU A 119 -11.05 32.94 -2.00
C LEU A 119 -10.90 34.24 -2.82
N GLN A 120 -11.25 34.21 -4.10
CA GLN A 120 -11.22 35.40 -4.97
C GLN A 120 -12.18 36.50 -4.49
N LEU A 121 -13.39 36.11 -4.06
CA LEU A 121 -14.37 37.04 -3.51
C LEU A 121 -13.88 37.70 -2.21
N ALA A 122 -13.30 36.91 -1.31
CA ALA A 122 -12.75 37.42 -0.04
C ALA A 122 -11.58 38.40 -0.26
N THR A 123 -10.76 38.15 -1.27
CA THR A 123 -9.59 38.99 -1.60
C THR A 123 -10.00 40.31 -2.27
N SER A 124 -11.18 40.37 -2.90
CA SER A 124 -11.67 41.57 -3.60
C SER A 124 -12.41 42.57 -2.69
N GLN A 125 -12.54 42.27 -1.39
CA GLN A 125 -13.21 43.11 -0.38
C GLN A 125 -12.24 43.81 0.58
N VAL A 126 -10.92 43.68 0.35
CA VAL A 126 -9.83 44.34 1.10
C VAL A 126 -9.19 45.40 0.21
#